data_AF-A0A5B7K9V8-F1
#
_entry.id   AF-A0A5B7K9V8-F1
#
_cell.length_a   1.000
_cell.length_b   1.000
_cell.length_c   1.000
_cell.angle_alpha   90.00
_cell.angle_beta   90.00
_cell.angle_gamma   90.00
#
_symmetry.space_group_name_H-M   'P 1'
#
loop_
_entity.id
_entity.type
_entity.pdbx_description
1 polymer ?
#
loop_
_entity_poly.entity_id
_entity_poly.type
_entity_poly.pdbx_seq_one_letter_code
_entity_poly.pdbx_strand_id
1 'polypeptide(L)'
;MCKSVSANTNGISSHLTDEGDRMSMYFYPPVPPLTPRAESLKARANQAFAAEKYITGLQLYNQAAEISPNSAVLYSNRAAALMKRKW
;
A
#
# COMPACT_ATOMS: atom_id res chain seq x y z
N MET A 1 -6.33 -20.62 18.37
CA MET A 1 -6.06 -20.34 16.93
C MET A 1 -5.73 -18.86 16.77
N CYS A 2 -4.49 -18.51 16.41
CA CYS A 2 -4.09 -17.11 16.24
C CYS A 2 -4.65 -16.56 14.92
N LYS A 3 -5.61 -15.64 14.99
CA LYS A 3 -6.07 -14.90 13.82
C LYS A 3 -4.97 -13.89 13.44
N SER A 4 -4.33 -14.11 12.29
CA SER A 4 -3.37 -13.15 11.73
C SER A 4 -4.15 -11.92 11.26
N VAL A 5 -4.16 -10.89 12.10
CA VAL A 5 -4.68 -9.56 11.73
C VAL A 5 -3.70 -9.00 10.72
N SER A 6 -4.14 -8.91 9.47
CA SER A 6 -3.37 -8.26 8.40
C SER A 6 -3.34 -6.77 8.69
N ALA A 7 -2.31 -6.31 9.41
CA ALA A 7 -2.06 -4.91 9.66
C ALA A 7 -1.77 -4.21 8.33
N ASN A 8 -2.80 -3.59 7.78
CA ASN A 8 -2.74 -2.56 6.77
C ASN A 8 -2.07 -1.32 7.40
N THR A 9 -0.75 -1.27 7.40
CA THR A 9 0.05 -0.19 8.01
C THR A 9 -0.05 1.16 7.29
N ASN A 10 -0.90 1.26 6.27
CA ASN A 10 -1.15 2.50 5.55
C ASN A 10 -2.64 2.76 5.68
N GLY A 11 -2.97 3.80 6.44
CA GLY A 11 -4.32 4.23 6.77
C GLY A 11 -5.12 4.78 5.58
N ILE A 12 -5.18 4.03 4.48
CA ILE A 12 -6.20 4.17 3.46
C ILE A 12 -6.98 2.86 3.49
N SER A 13 -7.87 2.79 4.48
CA SER A 13 -9.02 1.90 4.42
C SER A 13 -9.85 2.35 3.22
N SER A 14 -10.03 1.49 2.22
CA SER A 14 -10.94 1.74 1.09
C SER A 14 -12.41 1.58 1.51
N HIS A 15 -12.76 2.11 2.68
CA HIS A 15 -14.13 2.18 3.21
C HIS A 15 -14.33 3.50 3.97
N LEU A 16 -13.83 4.60 3.41
CA LEU A 16 -14.17 5.95 3.83
C LEU A 16 -15.51 6.34 3.18
N THR A 17 -16.60 5.78 3.69
CA THR A 17 -17.92 6.38 3.58
C THR A 17 -18.38 6.64 5.01
N ASP A 18 -17.89 7.73 5.59
CA ASP A 18 -18.53 8.36 6.74
C ASP A 18 -18.27 9.87 6.63
N GLU A 19 -19.24 10.54 6.01
CA GLU A 19 -19.68 11.90 6.25
C GLU A 19 -18.59 12.96 6.53
N GLY A 20 -18.05 13.61 5.49
CA GLY A 20 -17.18 14.78 5.73
C GLY A 20 -16.68 15.60 4.55
N ASP A 21 -16.70 15.11 3.30
CA ASP A 21 -16.10 15.86 2.18
C ASP A 21 -17.02 15.90 0.95
N ARG A 22 -18.11 16.66 1.08
CA ARG A 22 -19.09 16.86 0.00
C ARG A 22 -18.76 18.05 -0.91
N MET A 23 -17.48 18.46 -1.01
CA MET A 23 -17.11 19.71 -1.69
C MET A 23 -15.98 19.65 -2.73
N SER A 24 -15.43 18.48 -3.09
CA SER A 24 -14.27 18.43 -4.02
C SER A 24 -14.34 17.37 -5.14
N MET A 25 -15.55 17.03 -5.60
CA MET A 25 -15.77 15.99 -6.62
C MET A 25 -15.15 16.29 -8.01
N TYR A 26 -14.57 17.48 -8.24
CA TYR A 26 -14.03 17.89 -9.54
C TYR A 26 -12.49 17.98 -9.64
N PHE A 27 -11.72 17.84 -8.55
CA PHE A 27 -10.25 18.02 -8.60
C PHE A 27 -9.40 16.78 -8.33
N TYR A 28 -10.00 15.66 -7.92
CA TYR A 28 -9.31 14.37 -7.86
C TYR A 28 -10.08 13.34 -8.69
N PRO A 29 -9.60 12.99 -9.91
CA PRO A 29 -10.14 11.82 -10.57
C PRO A 29 -9.97 10.62 -9.64
N PRO A 30 -10.93 9.69 -9.61
CA PRO A 30 -10.85 8.52 -8.75
C PRO A 30 -9.53 7.79 -9.04
N VAL A 31 -8.73 7.56 -8.00
CA VAL A 31 -7.45 6.86 -8.13
C VAL A 31 -7.74 5.49 -8.75
N PRO A 32 -7.18 5.18 -9.93
CA PRO A 32 -7.46 3.91 -10.57
C PRO A 32 -7.04 2.77 -9.64
N PRO A 33 -7.90 1.75 -9.46
CA PRO A 33 -7.56 0.62 -8.62
C PRO A 33 -6.32 -0.08 -9.16
N LEU A 34 -5.51 -0.62 -8.26
CA LEU A 34 -4.36 -1.44 -8.65
C LEU A 34 -4.83 -2.69 -9.39
N THR A 35 -4.00 -3.16 -10.32
CA THR A 35 -4.24 -4.45 -10.97
C THR A 35 -4.24 -5.58 -9.93
N PRO A 36 -4.97 -6.70 -10.13
CA PRO A 36 -4.97 -7.82 -9.20
C PRO A 36 -3.55 -8.36 -8.89
N ARG A 37 -2.67 -8.29 -9.89
CA ARG A 37 -1.26 -8.68 -9.75
C ARG A 37 -0.48 -7.71 -8.85
N ALA A 38 -0.66 -6.40 -9.04
CA ALA A 38 -0.04 -5.39 -8.17
C ALA A 38 -0.60 -5.43 -6.74
N GLU A 39 -1.90 -5.69 -6.57
CA GLU A 39 -2.54 -5.92 -5.27
C GLU A 39 -1.93 -7.13 -4.53
N SER A 40 -1.74 -8.26 -5.22
CA SER A 40 -1.11 -9.45 -4.63
C SER A 40 0.34 -9.17 -4.18
N LEU A 41 1.12 -8.45 -5.00
CA LEU A 41 2.47 -8.05 -4.64
C LEU A 41 2.50 -7.08 -3.46
N LYS A 42 1.61 -6.09 -3.44
CA LYS A 42 1.42 -5.17 -2.31
C LYS A 42 1.07 -5.95 -1.03
N ALA A 43 0.16 -6.92 -1.10
CA ALA A 43 -0.21 -7.74 0.05
C ALA A 43 0.97 -8.55 0.59
N ARG A 44 1.75 -9.18 -0.29
CA ARG A 44 2.99 -9.90 0.10
C ARG A 44 4.04 -8.95 0.67
N ALA A 45 4.19 -7.75 0.12
CA ALA A 45 5.10 -6.73 0.62
C ALA A 45 4.70 -6.28 2.04
N ASN A 46 3.41 -6.07 2.28
CA ASN A 46 2.86 -5.74 3.60
C ASN A 46 3.15 -6.87 4.60
N GLN A 47 2.97 -8.13 4.21
CA GLN A 47 3.31 -9.28 5.07
C GLN A 47 4.82 -9.32 5.39
N ALA A 48 5.68 -9.08 4.40
CA ALA A 48 7.12 -9.00 4.63
C ALA A 48 7.48 -7.83 5.56
N PHE A 49 6.83 -6.68 5.40
CA PHE A 49 7.01 -5.51 6.25
C PHE A 49 6.57 -5.78 7.70
N ALA A 50 5.43 -6.45 7.90
CA ALA A 50 4.94 -6.86 9.22
C ALA A 50 5.87 -7.90 9.88
N ALA A 51 6.57 -8.71 9.09
CA ALA A 51 7.59 -9.64 9.54
C ALA A 51 8.98 -8.98 9.69
N GLU A 52 9.07 -7.64 9.63
CA GLU A 52 10.31 -6.85 9.69
C GLU A 52 11.34 -7.18 8.59
N LYS A 53 10.92 -7.89 7.53
CA LYS A 53 11.75 -8.23 6.37
C LYS A 53 11.73 -7.08 5.35
N TYR A 54 12.29 -5.93 5.76
CA TYR A 54 12.18 -4.68 4.99
C TYR A 54 12.81 -4.75 3.59
N ILE A 55 13.92 -5.49 3.41
CA ILE A 55 14.54 -5.71 2.09
C ILE A 55 13.59 -6.43 1.14
N THR A 56 13.00 -7.54 1.61
CA THR A 56 12.05 -8.34 0.83
C THR A 56 10.80 -7.53 0.52
N GLY A 57 10.29 -6.77 1.50
CA GLY A 57 9.18 -5.85 1.29
C GLY A 57 9.48 -4.81 0.19
N LEU A 58 10.68 -4.23 0.20
CA LEU A 58 11.12 -3.26 -0.79
C LEU A 58 11.18 -3.85 -2.21
N GLN A 59 11.72 -5.05 -2.37
CA GLN A 59 11.76 -5.76 -3.65
C GLN A 59 10.34 -6.00 -4.18
N LEU A 60 9.41 -6.42 -3.32
CA LEU A 60 8.01 -6.64 -3.69
C LEU A 60 7.29 -5.34 -4.06
N TYR A 61 7.54 -4.23 -3.35
CA TYR A 61 7.01 -2.92 -3.74
C TYR A 61 7.56 -2.43 -5.07
N ASN A 62 8.85 -2.69 -5.38
CA ASN A 62 9.43 -2.36 -6.68
C ASN A 62 8.72 -3.11 -7.81
N GLN A 63 8.52 -4.43 -7.65
CA GLN A 63 7.78 -5.24 -8.62
C GLN A 63 6.33 -4.75 -8.80
N ALA A 64 5.67 -4.34 -7.71
CA ALA A 64 4.32 -3.78 -7.79
C ALA A 64 4.32 -2.44 -8.54
N ALA A 65 5.33 -1.58 -8.30
CA ALA A 65 5.47 -0.28 -8.95
C ALA A 65 5.80 -0.38 -10.44
N GLU A 66 6.51 -1.43 -10.88
CA GLU A 66 6.71 -1.72 -12.30
C GLU A 66 5.39 -2.00 -13.02
N ILE A 67 4.43 -2.64 -12.34
CA ILE A 67 3.11 -2.96 -12.91
C ILE A 67 2.16 -1.76 -12.81
N SER A 68 2.28 -0.95 -11.77
CA SER A 68 1.40 0.20 -11.51
C SER A 68 2.23 1.43 -11.13
N PRO A 69 2.94 2.02 -12.12
CA PRO A 69 3.91 3.10 -11.89
C PRO A 69 3.26 4.42 -11.45
N ASN A 70 1.94 4.56 -11.61
CA ASN A 70 1.18 5.75 -11.21
C ASN A 70 0.57 5.62 -9.81
N SER A 71 0.85 4.54 -9.07
CA SER A 71 0.27 4.33 -7.75
C SER A 71 1.06 5.03 -6.65
N ALA A 72 0.53 6.14 -6.15
CA ALA A 72 1.10 6.85 -5.00
C ALA A 72 1.24 5.93 -3.77
N VAL A 73 0.26 5.06 -3.53
CA VAL A 73 0.25 4.13 -2.38
C VAL A 73 1.48 3.20 -2.39
N LEU A 74 1.87 2.66 -3.54
CA LEU A 74 3.03 1.76 -3.62
C LEU A 74 4.33 2.47 -3.26
N TYR A 75 4.51 3.73 -3.71
CA TYR A 75 5.68 4.52 -3.37
C TYR A 75 5.71 4.95 -1.90
N SER A 76 4.55 5.34 -1.33
CA SER A 76 4.45 5.66 0.10
C SER A 76 4.87 4.47 0.97
N ASN A 77 4.39 3.27 0.63
CA ASN A 77 4.73 2.07 1.40
C ASN A 77 6.19 1.67 1.23
N ARG A 78 6.75 1.84 0.02
CA ARG A 78 8.18 1.64 -0.25
C ARG A 78 9.05 2.59 0.57
N ALA A 79 8.65 3.87 0.67
CA ALA A 79 9.35 4.85 1.51
C ALA A 79 9.35 4.43 2.98
N ALA A 80 8.20 3.95 3.49
CA ALA A 80 8.12 3.41 4.85
C ALA A 80 9.08 2.23 5.06
N ALA A 81 9.22 1.32 4.09
CA ALA A 81 10.17 0.21 4.15
C ALA A 81 11.63 0.69 4.19
N LEU A 82 11.99 1.71 3.40
CA LEU A 82 13.32 2.33 3.44
C LEU A 82 13.63 2.95 4.80
N MET A 83 12.67 3.67 5.38
CA MET A 83 12.84 4.29 6.70
C MET A 83 13.02 3.25 7.80
N LYS A 84 12.29 2.13 7.74
CA LYS A 84 12.32 1.07 8.75
C LYS A 84 13.54 0.16 8.65
N ARG A 85 14.11 -0.04 7.46
CA ARG A 85 15.31 -0.86 7.24
C ARG A 85 16.48 -0.42 8.12
N LYS A 86 16.53 0.86 8.53
CA LYS A 86 17.73 1.55 9.02
C LYS A 86 18.86 1.46 7.98
N TRP A 87 19.82 2.38 8.05
CA TRP A 87 20.87 2.50 7.04
C TRP A 87 21.98 1.49 7.28
#